data_AF-A0A097P5X9-F1
#
_entry.id   AF-A0A097P5X9-F1
#
_cell.length_a   1.000
_cell.length_b   1.000
_cell.length_c   1.000
_cell.angle_alpha   90.00
_cell.angle_beta   90.00
_cell.angle_gamma   90.00
#
_symmetry.space_group_name_H-M   'P 1'
#
loop_
_entity.id
_entity.type
_entity.pdbx_description
1 polymer ?
#
loop_
_entity_poly.entity_id
_entity_poly.type
_entity_poly.pdbx_seq_one_letter_code
_entity_poly.pdbx_strand_id
1 'polypeptide(L)' 'MTRSLWKGPFSEIVTKNQKIWSRRSVILPYLIGKQLMIHNGKTFITLKVTDQMIGHKLGEFASTRKKAFHKKKTKK' A
#
# COMPACT_ATOMS: atom_id res chain seq x y z
N MET A 1 -10.11 0.20 -9.74
CA MET A 1 -11.48 0.66 -9.42
C MET A 1 -11.45 1.69 -8.32
N THR A 2 -11.79 2.93 -8.69
CA THR A 2 -11.94 4.07 -7.79
C THR A 2 -13.37 4.10 -7.25
N ARG A 3 -13.51 4.51 -5.98
CA ARG A 3 -14.82 4.68 -5.33
C ARG A 3 -15.47 5.95 -5.88
N SER A 4 -16.79 6.01 -5.92
CA SER A 4 -17.53 7.19 -6.43
C SER A 4 -17.18 8.45 -5.63
N LEU A 5 -16.88 9.56 -6.31
CA LEU A 5 -16.32 10.78 -5.73
C LEU A 5 -17.16 11.35 -4.58
N TRP A 6 -18.49 11.32 -4.72
CA TRP A 6 -19.44 11.84 -3.74
C TRP A 6 -19.40 11.11 -2.38
N LYS A 7 -18.87 9.89 -2.31
CA LYS A 7 -18.76 9.10 -1.05
C LYS A 7 -17.50 9.43 -0.25
N GLY A 8 -16.62 10.30 -0.78
CA GLY A 8 -15.34 10.65 -0.18
C GLY A 8 -14.27 9.55 -0.26
N PRO A 9 -13.09 9.78 0.35
CA PRO A 9 -12.04 8.77 0.47
C PRO A 9 -12.45 7.68 1.47
N PHE A 10 -12.06 6.44 1.19
CA PHE A 10 -12.30 5.32 2.10
C PHE A 10 -11.06 5.06 2.95
N SER A 11 -11.21 4.99 4.27
CA SER A 11 -10.12 4.68 5.19
C SER A 11 -10.63 3.92 6.41
N GLU A 12 -10.11 2.71 6.64
CA GLU A 12 -10.41 1.88 7.82
C GLU A 12 -9.30 1.97 8.89
N ILE A 13 -8.34 2.88 8.71
CA ILE A 13 -7.13 2.93 9.54
C ILE A 13 -7.49 3.52 10.91
N VAL A 14 -7.76 2.65 11.88
CA VAL A 14 -7.93 3.00 13.29
C VAL A 14 -6.56 2.91 13.96
N THR A 15 -6.08 4.04 14.48
CA THR A 15 -4.70 4.36 14.90
C THR A 15 -4.08 3.49 16.00
N LYS A 16 -4.73 2.41 16.45
CA LYS A 16 -4.33 1.73 17.69
C LYS A 16 -3.26 0.65 17.50
N ASN A 17 -3.25 -0.08 16.37
CA ASN A 17 -2.26 -1.13 16.13
C ASN A 17 -1.76 -1.11 14.67
N GLN A 18 -0.46 -0.93 14.48
CA GLN A 18 0.21 -0.67 13.19
C GLN A 18 0.31 -1.91 12.27
N LYS A 19 -0.65 -2.83 12.30
CA LYS A 19 -0.80 -3.92 11.33
C LYS A 19 -2.04 -3.68 10.49
N ILE A 20 -1.87 -3.57 9.18
CA ILE A 20 -2.94 -3.24 8.25
C ILE A 20 -3.15 -4.39 7.27
N TRP A 21 -4.37 -4.93 7.29
CA TRP A 21 -4.86 -5.87 6.29
C TRP A 21 -5.60 -5.15 5.16
N SER A 22 -6.22 -4.00 5.46
CA SER A 22 -6.98 -3.22 4.48
C SER A 22 -6.07 -2.46 3.52
N ARG A 23 -5.84 -3.06 2.36
CA ARG A 23 -5.04 -2.46 1.26
C ARG A 23 -5.81 -1.47 0.39
N ARG A 24 -7.13 -1.38 0.59
CA ARG A 24 -8.03 -0.49 -0.15
C ARG A 24 -8.10 0.91 0.47
N SER A 25 -7.64 1.05 1.71
CA SER A 25 -7.63 2.32 2.43
C SER A 25 -6.70 3.33 1.75
N VAL A 26 -7.17 4.58 1.67
CA VAL A 26 -6.44 5.74 1.13
C VAL A 26 -5.53 6.30 2.22
N ILE A 27 -4.37 6.82 1.82
CA ILE A 27 -3.47 7.56 2.69
C ILE A 27 -4.02 8.98 2.89
N LEU A 28 -4.43 9.27 4.12
CA LEU A 28 -4.88 10.60 4.53
C LEU A 28 -3.72 11.43 5.11
N PRO A 29 -3.80 12.77 5.09
CA PRO A 29 -2.74 13.66 5.57
C PRO A 29 -2.32 13.41 7.03
N TYR A 30 -3.23 12.97 7.91
CA TYR A 30 -2.92 12.67 9.32
C TYR A 30 -2.00 11.43 9.52
N LEU A 31 -1.68 10.71 8.45
CA LEU A 31 -0.80 9.53 8.47
C LEU A 31 0.65 9.86 8.15
N ILE A 32 0.96 11.09 7.75
CA ILE A 32 2.33 11.53 7.43
C ILE A 32 3.25 11.26 8.63
N GLY A 33 4.41 10.67 8.37
CA GLY A 33 5.41 10.35 9.40
C GLY A 33 5.14 9.07 10.19
N LYS A 34 3.95 8.45 10.07
CA LYS A 34 3.65 7.16 10.72
C LYS A 34 4.29 6.00 9.98
N GLN A 35 4.67 4.98 10.74
CA GLN A 35 5.09 3.68 10.21
C GLN A 35 3.90 2.73 10.17
N LEU A 36 3.67 2.16 9.00
CA LEU A 36 2.54 1.27 8.72
C LEU A 36 3.08 -0.09 8.28
N MET A 37 2.58 -1.18 8.87
CA MET A 37 2.86 -2.54 8.38
C MET A 37 1.73 -3.00 7.47
N ILE A 38 1.98 -3.05 6.16
CA ILE A 38 0.97 -3.37 5.14
C ILE A 38 1.08 -4.84 4.78
N HIS A 39 -0.02 -5.59 4.90
CA HIS A 39 -0.05 -7.00 4.51
C HIS A 39 0.01 -7.16 2.99
N ASN A 40 0.93 -7.99 2.51
CA ASN A 40 1.13 -8.25 1.09
C ASN A 40 0.54 -9.59 0.61
N GLY A 41 -0.19 -10.30 1.47
CA GLY A 41 -0.74 -11.64 1.21
C GLY A 41 0.05 -12.79 1.84
N LYS A 42 1.26 -12.52 2.33
CA LYS A 42 2.12 -13.49 3.05
C LYS A 42 2.79 -12.87 4.26
N THR A 43 3.42 -11.72 4.04
CA THR A 43 4.17 -10.99 5.07
C THR A 43 3.70 -9.54 5.13
N PHE A 44 4.11 -8.86 6.19
CA PHE A 44 3.91 -7.43 6.35
C PHE A 44 5.14 -6.66 5.88
N ILE A 45 4.91 -5.63 5.08
CA ILE A 45 5.93 -4.69 4.62
C ILE A 45 5.82 -3.42 5.47
N THR A 46 6.92 -3.03 6.11
CA THR A 46 7.01 -1.77 6.85
C THR A 46 7.20 -0.61 5.88
N LEU A 47 6.33 0.39 5.97
CA LEU A 47 6.38 1.59 5.14
C LEU A 47 6.23 2.83 6.01
N LYS A 48 7.14 3.78 5.84
CA LYS A 48 7.03 5.13 6.43
C LYS A 48 6.31 6.03 5.43
N VAL A 49 5.22 6.65 5.85
CA VAL A 49 4.40 7.49 4.97
C VAL A 49 5.06 8.85 4.76
N THR A 50 5.25 9.25 3.50
CA THR A 50 5.70 10.58 3.08
C THR A 50 4.55 11.40 2.49
N ASP A 51 4.72 12.70 2.39
CA ASP A 51 3.70 13.64 1.89
C ASP A 51 3.26 13.34 0.44
N GLN A 52 4.20 12.92 -0.40
CA GLN A 52 3.94 12.53 -1.79
C GLN A 52 3.03 11.29 -1.95
N MET A 53 2.74 10.57 -0.85
CA MET A 53 1.89 9.36 -0.88
C MET A 53 0.41 9.67 -0.61
N ILE A 54 0.05 10.92 -0.32
CA ILE A 54 -1.34 11.30 -0.06
C ILE A 54 -2.22 11.03 -1.28
N GLY A 55 -3.43 10.51 -1.03
CA GLY A 55 -4.39 10.19 -2.10
C GLY A 55 -4.16 8.82 -2.77
N HIS A 56 -2.99 8.23 -2.59
CA HIS A 56 -2.71 6.86 -3.02
C HIS A 56 -3.31 5.83 -2.07
N LYS A 57 -3.50 4.60 -2.57
CA LYS A 57 -3.92 3.47 -1.73
C LYS A 57 -2.72 2.73 -1.15
N LEU A 58 -2.86 2.24 0.07
CA LEU A 58 -1.82 1.44 0.72
C LEU A 58 -1.39 0.21 -0.10
N GLY A 59 -2.31 -0.36 -0.88
CA GLY A 59 -2.02 -1.52 -1.72
C GLY A 59 -0.99 -1.27 -2.82
N GLU A 60 -0.81 -0.03 -3.27
CA GLU A 60 0.14 0.35 -4.33
C GLU A 60 1.59 0.17 -3.88
N PHE A 61 1.85 0.33 -2.58
CA PHE A 61 3.19 0.23 -2.01
C PHE A 61 3.58 -1.18 -1.53
N ALA A 62 2.70 -2.18 -1.71
CA ALA A 62 2.93 -3.56 -1.31
C ALA A 62 2.80 -4.51 -2.52
N SER A 63 3.93 -4.98 -3.06
CA SER A 63 3.96 -5.78 -4.30
C SER A 63 3.54 -7.25 -4.09
N THR A 64 2.38 -7.68 -4.56
CA THR A 64 1.82 -9.03 -4.26
C THR A 64 2.56 -10.20 -4.84
N ARG A 65 3.18 -10.02 -6.01
CA ARG A 65 3.87 -11.08 -6.74
C ARG A 65 5.35 -10.77 -6.79
N LYS A 66 6.16 -11.83 -6.75
CA LYS A 66 7.58 -11.71 -7.08
C LYS A 66 7.72 -11.28 -8.54
N LYS A 67 8.67 -10.39 -8.83
CA LYS A 67 8.97 -10.00 -10.21
C LYS A 67 9.37 -11.24 -11.01
N ALA A 68 8.82 -11.38 -12.21
CA ALA A 68 9.20 -12.44 -13.12
C ALA A 68 10.57 -12.11 -13.72
N PHE A 69 11.52 -13.03 -13.59
CA PHE A 69 12.80 -12.96 -14.30
C PHE A 69 12.67 -13.74 -15.61
N HIS A 70 12.58 -13.02 -16.72
CA HIS A 70 12.72 -13.63 -18.03
C HIS A 70 14.21 -13.92 -18.26
N LYS A 71 14.58 -15.21 -18.34
CA LYS A 71 15.96 -15.60 -18.72
C LYS A 71 16.23 -15.03 -20.12
N LYS A 72 17.19 -14.10 -20.23
CA LYS A 72 17.70 -13.68 -21.54
C LYS A 72 18.32 -14.91 -22.20
N LYS A 73 17.90 -15.24 -23.43
CA LYS A 73 18.58 -16.26 -24.24
C LYS A 73 19.97 -15.72 -24.54
N THR A 74 20.98 -16.21 -23.84
CA THR A 74 22.38 -16.05 -24.25
C THR A 74 22.55 -16.85 -25.54
N LYS A 75 22.80 -16.15 -26.67
CA LYS A 75 23.26 -16.83 -27.89
C LYS A 75 24.61 -17.45 -27.56
N LYS A 76 24.69 -18.77 -27.69
CA LYS A 76 25.93 -19.54 -27.57
C LYS A 76 26.67 -19.49 -28.89
#